data_AF-A0A817QS80-F1
#
_entry.id   AF-A0A817QS80-F1
#
_cell.length_a   1.000
_cell.length_b   1.000
_cell.length_c   1.000
_cell.angle_alpha   90.00
_cell.angle_beta   90.00
_cell.angle_gamma   90.00
#
_symmetry.space_group_name_H-M   'P 1'
#
loop_
_entity.id
_entity.type
_entity.pdbx_description
1 polymer ?
#
loop_
_entity_poly.entity_id
_entity_poly.type
_entity_poly.pdbx_seq_one_letter_code
_entity_poly.pdbx_strand_id
1 'polypeptide(L)'
;MNRIFSWFHNKDNSPLSTISRKGFIESLIVHKQIKEFSSCLRQKDDRTLCIDAFFELLPTILDENYMSNLFELISKKSRLTPKALSTIIVNKLSRAISDENFDLCEKLLHLRFQSIQISLPSFEIIKLIHSCSNKNQLIRCLSILLEKNLPYDCAYLSWILIIIYLFFLDNFFRCAFSTADVTVGAVVG
;
A
#
# COMPACT_ATOMS: atom_id res chain seq x y z
N MET A 1 26.13 1.87 -23.32
CA MET A 1 25.08 2.10 -22.30
C MET A 1 25.08 3.49 -21.65
N ASN A 2 25.70 4.55 -22.23
CA ASN A 2 25.97 5.82 -21.49
C ASN A 2 25.26 7.10 -21.96
N ARG A 3 24.46 7.11 -23.05
CA ARG A 3 23.83 8.35 -23.54
C ARG A 3 22.55 8.75 -22.80
N ILE A 4 21.77 7.77 -22.36
CA ILE A 4 20.53 8.02 -21.59
C ILE A 4 20.90 8.53 -20.19
N PHE A 5 21.90 7.91 -19.55
CA PHE A 5 22.43 8.34 -18.25
C PHE A 5 22.89 9.80 -18.27
N SER A 6 23.56 10.27 -19.33
CA SER A 6 24.03 11.66 -19.40
C SER A 6 22.92 12.71 -19.55
N TRP A 7 21.77 12.36 -20.14
CA TRP A 7 20.65 13.29 -20.29
C TRP A 7 19.91 13.56 -18.98
N PHE A 8 19.80 12.55 -18.11
CA PHE A 8 19.12 12.67 -16.81
C PHE A 8 20.04 13.14 -15.67
N HIS A 9 21.36 13.20 -15.90
CA HIS A 9 22.33 13.58 -14.87
C HIS A 9 22.64 15.08 -14.82
N ASN A 10 22.03 15.90 -15.69
CA ASN A 10 22.16 17.35 -15.59
C ASN A 10 21.50 17.85 -14.31
N LYS A 11 22.36 18.14 -13.32
CA LYS A 11 22.06 18.64 -11.96
C LYS A 11 21.58 20.09 -11.99
N ASP A 12 20.64 20.43 -12.85
CA ASP A 12 19.95 21.71 -12.72
C ASP A 12 18.79 21.48 -11.76
N ASN A 13 18.72 22.23 -10.66
CA ASN A 13 17.64 22.15 -9.67
C ASN A 13 16.30 22.73 -10.21
N SER A 14 16.01 22.47 -11.49
CA SER A 14 14.75 22.89 -12.12
C SER A 14 13.66 21.85 -11.85
N PRO A 15 12.38 22.28 -11.76
CA PRO A 15 11.26 21.35 -11.65
C PRO A 15 11.21 20.34 -12.81
N LEU A 16 11.63 20.75 -14.02
CA LEU A 16 11.69 19.88 -15.20
C LEU A 16 12.72 18.75 -15.06
N SER A 17 13.87 19.01 -14.42
CA SER A 17 14.89 17.96 -14.22
C SER A 17 14.42 16.91 -13.20
N THR A 18 13.58 17.31 -12.24
CA THR A 18 13.03 16.40 -11.23
C THR A 18 12.01 15.46 -11.87
N ILE A 19 11.15 15.97 -12.75
CA ILE A 19 10.17 15.17 -13.51
C ILE A 19 10.89 14.18 -14.42
N SER A 20 11.93 14.61 -15.13
CA SER A 20 12.68 13.73 -16.05
C SER A 20 13.42 12.62 -15.29
N ARG A 21 14.04 12.94 -14.15
CA ARG A 21 14.72 11.96 -13.28
C ARG A 21 13.77 10.93 -12.69
N LYS A 22 12.58 11.36 -12.28
CA LYS A 22 11.54 10.45 -11.78
C LYS A 22 11.08 9.47 -12.87
N GLY A 23 10.78 9.96 -14.07
CA GLY A 23 10.41 9.12 -15.20
C GLY A 23 11.52 8.13 -15.61
N PHE A 24 12.79 8.55 -15.51
CA PHE A 24 13.91 7.62 -15.69
C PHE A 24 13.89 6.51 -14.63
N ILE A 25 13.74 6.85 -13.34
CA ILE A 25 13.73 5.85 -12.26
C ILE A 25 12.54 4.88 -12.40
N GLU A 26 11.37 5.39 -12.76
CA GLU A 26 10.19 4.57 -13.07
C GLU A 26 10.48 3.58 -14.20
N SER A 27 11.15 4.05 -15.27
CA SER A 27 11.55 3.17 -16.36
C SER A 27 12.51 2.06 -15.91
N LEU A 28 13.39 2.30 -14.92
CA LEU A 28 14.26 1.26 -14.37
C LEU A 28 13.45 0.17 -13.68
N ILE A 29 12.37 0.53 -12.97
CA ILE A 29 11.47 -0.43 -12.32
C ILE A 29 10.73 -1.25 -13.39
N VAL A 30 10.10 -0.58 -14.37
CA VAL A 30 9.33 -1.24 -15.43
C VAL A 30 10.19 -2.23 -16.22
N HIS A 31 11.41 -1.85 -16.58
CA HIS A 31 12.35 -2.69 -17.33
C HIS A 31 13.19 -3.62 -16.44
N LYS A 32 12.87 -3.73 -15.14
CA LYS A 32 13.56 -4.59 -14.17
C LYS A 32 15.07 -4.37 -14.08
N GLN A 33 15.53 -3.14 -14.29
CA GLN A 33 16.93 -2.71 -14.18
C GLN A 33 17.33 -2.46 -12.71
N ILE A 34 17.35 -3.54 -11.93
CA ILE A 34 17.53 -3.49 -10.47
C ILE A 34 18.91 -2.97 -10.03
N LYS A 35 19.96 -3.19 -10.84
CA LYS A 35 21.32 -2.74 -10.51
C LYS A 35 21.42 -1.21 -10.53
N GLU A 36 20.89 -0.61 -11.59
CA GLU A 36 20.81 0.82 -11.82
C GLU A 36 19.91 1.47 -10.76
N PHE A 37 18.74 0.88 -10.51
CA PHE A 37 17.83 1.35 -9.46
C PHE A 37 18.50 1.34 -8.08
N SER A 38 19.23 0.28 -7.73
CA SER A 38 19.98 0.20 -6.46
C SER A 38 21.08 1.26 -6.37
N SER A 39 21.69 1.64 -7.50
CA SER A 39 22.67 2.72 -7.54
C SER A 39 22.02 4.06 -7.20
N CYS A 40 20.92 4.41 -7.87
CA CYS A 40 20.15 5.64 -7.60
C CYS A 40 19.67 5.70 -6.14
N LEU A 41 19.14 4.60 -5.61
CA LEU A 41 18.63 4.52 -4.24
C LEU A 41 19.70 4.81 -3.16
N ARG A 42 20.97 4.51 -3.42
CA ARG A 42 22.07 4.79 -2.48
C ARG A 42 22.47 6.26 -2.46
N GLN A 43 22.19 7.00 -3.53
CA GLN A 43 22.51 8.42 -3.62
C GLN A 43 21.55 9.22 -2.73
N LYS A 44 22.09 10.15 -1.93
CA LYS A 44 21.29 10.91 -0.96
C LYS A 44 20.20 11.74 -1.65
N ASP A 45 20.53 12.33 -2.79
CA ASP A 45 19.68 13.27 -3.51
C ASP A 45 18.53 12.58 -4.26
N ASP A 46 18.75 11.35 -4.75
CA ASP A 46 17.79 10.63 -5.60
C ASP A 46 16.97 9.58 -4.82
N ARG A 47 17.33 9.29 -3.56
CA ARG A 47 16.70 8.26 -2.74
C ARG A 47 15.19 8.45 -2.59
N THR A 48 14.77 9.67 -2.28
CA THR A 48 13.34 9.99 -2.09
C THR A 48 12.57 9.78 -3.39
N LEU A 49 13.14 10.20 -4.53
CA LEU A 49 12.56 9.98 -5.85
C LEU A 49 12.42 8.49 -6.16
N CYS A 50 13.40 7.65 -5.80
CA CYS A 50 13.29 6.20 -5.97
C CYS A 50 12.14 5.59 -5.17
N ILE A 51 11.96 6.05 -3.93
CA ILE A 51 10.90 5.56 -3.05
C ILE A 51 9.53 6.03 -3.56
N ASP A 52 9.42 7.29 -3.99
CA ASP A 52 8.20 7.84 -4.55
C ASP A 52 7.81 7.13 -5.86
N ALA A 53 8.76 6.94 -6.78
CA ALA A 53 8.54 6.19 -8.03
C ALA A 53 8.08 4.76 -7.78
N PHE A 54 8.63 4.09 -6.76
CA PHE A 54 8.16 2.77 -6.35
C PHE A 54 6.69 2.80 -5.92
N PHE A 55 6.30 3.72 -5.04
CA PHE A 55 4.91 3.78 -4.55
C PHE A 55 3.90 4.19 -5.63
N GLU A 56 4.32 4.96 -6.62
CA GLU A 56 3.49 5.35 -7.75
C GLU A 56 3.26 4.22 -8.75
N LEU A 57 4.28 3.40 -8.99
CA LEU A 57 4.16 2.23 -9.85
C LEU A 57 3.57 1.01 -9.14
N LEU A 58 3.60 0.97 -7.81
CA LEU A 58 3.07 -0.15 -7.01
C LEU A 58 1.70 -0.69 -7.46
N PRO A 59 0.66 0.13 -7.75
CA PRO A 59 -0.65 -0.38 -8.17
C PRO A 59 -0.63 -0.96 -9.59
N THR A 60 0.34 -0.57 -10.43
CA THR A 60 0.44 -1.03 -11.83
C THR A 60 1.14 -2.38 -11.96
N ILE A 61 1.84 -2.83 -10.91
CA ILE A 61 2.70 -4.01 -10.99
C ILE A 61 1.99 -5.22 -10.39
N LEU A 62 1.60 -6.13 -11.28
CA LEU A 62 0.82 -7.32 -10.95
C LEU A 62 1.62 -8.42 -10.22
N ASP A 63 2.95 -8.43 -10.41
CA ASP A 63 3.84 -9.45 -9.83
C ASP A 63 4.19 -9.10 -8.37
N GLU A 64 3.48 -9.75 -7.43
CA GLU A 64 3.62 -9.53 -5.98
C GLU A 64 5.00 -9.94 -5.43
N ASN A 65 5.63 -10.95 -6.04
CA ASN A 65 6.96 -11.38 -5.66
C ASN A 65 8.00 -10.33 -6.07
N TYR A 66 7.87 -9.81 -7.29
CA TYR A 66 8.71 -8.72 -7.75
C TYR A 66 8.54 -7.46 -6.90
N MET A 67 7.31 -7.10 -6.51
CA MET A 67 7.04 -5.98 -5.59
C MET A 67 7.66 -6.18 -4.21
N SER A 68 7.49 -7.35 -3.63
CA SER A 68 8.09 -7.68 -2.34
C SER A 68 9.62 -7.58 -2.38
N ASN A 69 10.25 -8.11 -3.41
CA ASN A 69 11.70 -8.07 -3.59
C ASN A 69 12.23 -6.64 -3.78
N LEU A 70 11.50 -5.81 -4.54
CA LEU A 70 11.87 -4.41 -4.78
C LEU A 70 11.74 -3.59 -3.49
N PHE A 71 10.69 -3.81 -2.72
CA PHE A 71 10.51 -3.16 -1.43
C PHE A 71 11.57 -3.59 -0.40
N GLU A 72 11.94 -4.87 -0.38
CA GLU A 72 13.03 -5.36 0.46
C GLU A 72 14.38 -4.72 0.08
N LEU A 73 14.61 -4.53 -1.22
CA LEU A 73 15.77 -3.81 -1.72
C LEU A 73 15.76 -2.34 -1.27
N ILE A 74 14.60 -1.66 -1.33
CA ILE A 74 14.43 -0.30 -0.81
C ILE A 74 14.79 -0.27 0.68
N SER A 75 14.20 -1.17 1.46
CA SER A 75 14.42 -1.27 2.90
C SER A 75 15.89 -1.49 3.26
N LYS A 76 16.57 -2.39 2.54
CA LYS A 76 17.98 -2.74 2.80
C LYS A 76 18.99 -1.72 2.27
N LYS A 77 18.73 -1.07 1.13
CA LYS A 77 19.72 -0.25 0.41
C LYS A 77 19.52 1.26 0.56
N SER A 78 18.34 1.71 0.98
CA SER A 78 18.05 3.13 1.19
C SER A 78 18.79 3.72 2.39
N ARG A 79 19.38 2.92 3.29
CA ARG A 79 20.00 3.39 4.55
C ARG A 79 19.03 4.23 5.41
N LEU A 80 17.73 4.11 5.21
CA LEU A 80 16.72 4.74 6.06
C LEU A 80 16.62 3.97 7.37
N THR A 81 16.35 4.68 8.46
CA THR A 81 15.98 4.02 9.72
C THR A 81 14.59 3.39 9.57
N PRO A 82 14.29 2.29 10.28
CA PRO A 82 12.95 1.69 10.26
C PRO A 82 11.84 2.70 10.57
N LYS A 83 12.11 3.65 11.49
CA LYS A 83 11.19 4.74 11.83
C LYS A 83 10.93 5.68 10.65
N ALA A 84 11.96 6.10 9.92
CA ALA A 84 11.80 7.00 8.77
C ALA A 84 11.01 6.31 7.64
N LEU A 85 11.30 5.03 7.39
CA LEU A 85 10.56 4.26 6.39
C LEU A 85 9.10 4.04 6.82
N SER A 86 8.85 3.73 8.09
CA SER A 86 7.50 3.68 8.67
C SER A 86 6.72 4.97 8.43
N THR A 87 7.33 6.13 8.71
CA THR A 87 6.68 7.43 8.48
C THR A 87 6.31 7.64 7.01
N ILE A 88 7.19 7.25 6.08
CA ILE A 88 6.87 7.35 4.64
C ILE A 88 5.68 6.46 4.29
N ILE A 89 5.67 5.20 4.75
CA ILE A 89 4.59 4.25 4.49
C ILE A 89 3.26 4.77 5.07
N VAL A 90 3.26 5.23 6.33
CA VAL A 90 2.08 5.79 6.98
C VAL A 90 1.55 6.99 6.20
N ASN A 91 2.43 7.91 5.76
CA ASN A 91 2.02 9.06 4.95
C ASN A 91 1.40 8.64 3.61
N LYS A 92 1.97 7.63 2.94
CA LYS A 92 1.42 7.10 1.68
C LYS A 92 0.07 6.41 1.90
N LEU A 93 -0.08 5.66 3.00
CA LEU A 93 -1.31 4.98 3.36
C LEU A 93 -2.43 5.97 3.72
N SER A 94 -2.15 6.96 4.58
CA SER A 94 -3.09 8.04 4.91
C SER A 94 -3.57 8.79 3.67
N ARG A 95 -2.66 9.09 2.74
CA ARG A 95 -3.00 9.77 1.49
C ARG A 95 -3.86 8.89 0.59
N ALA A 96 -3.53 7.60 0.44
CA ALA A 96 -4.32 6.65 -0.32
C ALA A 96 -5.74 6.46 0.26
N ILE A 97 -5.88 6.42 1.59
CA ILE A 97 -7.19 6.41 2.26
C ILE A 97 -7.96 7.70 1.99
N SER A 98 -7.26 8.84 2.01
CA SER A 98 -7.90 10.12 1.78
C SER A 98 -8.34 10.36 0.34
N ASP A 99 -7.60 9.81 -0.61
CA ASP A 99 -7.89 9.84 -2.04
C ASP A 99 -8.80 8.67 -2.48
N GLU A 100 -9.31 7.87 -1.53
CA GLU A 100 -10.15 6.69 -1.77
C GLU A 100 -9.51 5.63 -2.69
N ASN A 101 -8.18 5.61 -2.79
CA ASN A 101 -7.42 4.64 -3.59
C ASN A 101 -7.13 3.37 -2.76
N PHE A 102 -8.17 2.56 -2.55
CA PHE A 102 -8.09 1.38 -1.70
C PHE A 102 -7.27 0.23 -2.30
N ASP A 103 -7.12 0.16 -3.63
CA ASP A 103 -6.22 -0.78 -4.29
C ASP A 103 -4.76 -0.51 -3.89
N LEU A 104 -4.36 0.77 -3.87
CA LEU A 104 -3.06 1.17 -3.37
C LEU A 104 -2.91 0.86 -1.88
N CYS A 105 -3.94 1.09 -1.07
CA CYS A 105 -3.93 0.71 0.35
C CYS A 105 -3.66 -0.79 0.54
N GLU A 106 -4.40 -1.65 -0.17
CA GLU A 106 -4.23 -3.10 -0.08
C GLU A 106 -2.82 -3.51 -0.52
N LYS A 107 -2.33 -2.99 -1.66
CA LYS A 107 -0.98 -3.30 -2.15
C LYS A 107 0.12 -2.80 -1.23
N LEU A 108 -0.03 -1.63 -0.62
CA LEU A 108 0.89 -1.12 0.40
C LEU A 108 0.94 -2.06 1.60
N LEU A 109 -0.22 -2.46 2.12
CA LEU A 109 -0.32 -3.30 3.31
C LEU A 109 0.25 -4.72 3.09
N HIS A 110 0.18 -5.25 1.88
CA HIS A 110 0.77 -6.54 1.53
C HIS A 110 2.30 -6.55 1.43
N LEU A 111 2.96 -5.39 1.45
CA LEU A 111 4.42 -5.35 1.43
C LEU A 111 5.01 -6.02 2.67
N ARG A 112 6.15 -6.72 2.50
CA ARG A 112 6.81 -7.41 3.60
C ARG A 112 7.51 -6.42 4.54
N PHE A 113 6.83 -6.04 5.62
CA PHE A 113 7.30 -5.12 6.64
C PHE A 113 8.06 -5.78 7.80
N GLN A 114 8.79 -6.90 7.60
CA GLN A 114 9.51 -7.56 8.70
C GLN A 114 10.36 -6.52 9.45
N SER A 115 9.97 -6.17 10.70
CA SER A 115 10.51 -5.12 11.60
C SER A 115 9.97 -3.67 11.53
N ILE A 116 9.02 -3.33 10.67
CA ILE A 116 8.46 -1.97 10.58
C ILE A 116 7.07 -1.94 11.20
N GLN A 117 6.91 -1.22 12.31
CA GLN A 117 5.60 -0.93 12.89
C GLN A 117 4.91 0.13 12.03
N ILE A 118 3.68 -0.15 11.59
CA ILE A 118 2.83 0.81 10.90
C ILE A 118 1.85 1.34 11.93
N SER A 119 2.02 2.61 12.32
CA SER A 119 1.14 3.30 13.28
C SER A 119 0.27 4.30 12.52
N LEU A 120 -0.86 3.82 11.99
CA LEU A 120 -1.84 4.66 11.34
C LEU A 120 -2.69 5.40 12.40
N PRO A 121 -2.96 6.70 12.27
CA PRO A 121 -3.86 7.41 13.17
C PRO A 121 -5.29 6.83 13.16
N SER A 122 -5.95 6.81 14.32
CA SER A 122 -7.30 6.22 14.47
C SER A 122 -8.33 6.82 13.51
N PHE A 123 -8.25 8.13 13.24
CA PHE A 123 -9.20 8.79 12.33
C PHE A 123 -9.07 8.28 10.88
N GLU A 124 -7.88 7.87 10.44
CA GLU A 124 -7.67 7.29 9.10
C GLU A 124 -8.26 5.87 9.03
N ILE A 125 -8.16 5.10 10.12
CA ILE A 125 -8.77 3.77 10.21
C ILE A 125 -10.30 3.89 10.12
N ILE A 126 -10.88 4.85 10.84
CA ILE A 126 -12.31 5.17 10.78
C ILE A 126 -12.70 5.57 9.35
N LYS A 127 -11.92 6.45 8.73
CA LYS A 127 -12.16 6.86 7.34
C LYS A 127 -12.12 5.69 6.37
N LEU A 128 -11.14 4.78 6.50
CA LEU A 128 -11.06 3.54 5.72
C LEU A 128 -12.32 2.69 5.86
N ILE A 129 -12.82 2.51 7.08
CA ILE A 129 -14.03 1.75 7.37
C ILE A 129 -15.27 2.35 6.68
N HIS A 130 -15.42 3.66 6.75
CA HIS A 130 -16.61 4.35 6.23
C HIS A 130 -16.56 4.56 4.72
N SER A 131 -15.37 4.73 4.15
CA SER A 131 -15.20 5.15 2.74
C SER A 131 -14.93 3.97 1.80
N CYS A 132 -14.43 2.84 2.30
CA CYS A 132 -14.19 1.65 1.46
C CYS A 132 -15.50 0.92 1.15
N SER A 133 -15.96 1.06 -0.10
CA SER A 133 -17.17 0.40 -0.60
C SER A 133 -16.97 -1.10 -0.84
N ASN A 134 -15.77 -1.52 -1.27
CA ASN A 134 -15.42 -2.92 -1.45
C ASN A 134 -15.11 -3.58 -0.10
N LYS A 135 -16.08 -4.32 0.41
CA LYS A 135 -15.98 -4.90 1.74
C LYS A 135 -14.95 -6.02 1.88
N ASN A 136 -14.69 -6.79 0.82
CA ASN A 136 -13.64 -7.81 0.84
C ASN A 136 -12.26 -7.16 0.98
N GLN A 137 -12.03 -6.07 0.25
CA GLN A 137 -10.80 -5.28 0.34
C GLN A 137 -10.66 -4.60 1.70
N LEU A 138 -11.76 -4.06 2.26
CA LEU A 138 -11.79 -3.52 3.61
C LEU A 138 -11.35 -4.57 4.64
N ILE A 139 -11.94 -5.78 4.61
CA ILE A 139 -11.57 -6.86 5.53
C ILE A 139 -10.09 -7.18 5.41
N ARG A 140 -9.57 -7.38 4.19
CA ARG A 140 -8.14 -7.70 3.99
C ARG A 140 -7.23 -6.61 4.54
N CYS A 141 -7.53 -5.34 4.27
CA CYS A 141 -6.76 -4.22 4.79
C CYS A 141 -6.78 -4.20 6.33
N LEU A 142 -7.95 -4.34 6.95
CA LEU A 142 -8.09 -4.37 8.41
C LEU A 142 -7.39 -5.58 9.03
N SER A 143 -7.48 -6.77 8.43
CA SER A 143 -6.78 -7.97 8.90
C SER A 143 -5.27 -7.79 8.92
N ILE A 144 -4.69 -7.19 7.88
CA ILE A 144 -3.24 -6.92 7.84
C ILE A 144 -2.87 -5.86 8.88
N LEU A 145 -3.66 -4.79 9.00
CA LEU A 145 -3.47 -3.75 10.01
C LEU A 145 -3.52 -4.32 11.45
N LEU A 146 -4.41 -5.27 11.72
CA LEU A 146 -4.49 -6.02 12.98
C LEU A 146 -3.26 -6.91 13.20
N GLU A 147 -2.86 -7.70 12.19
CA GLU A 147 -1.72 -8.62 12.28
C GLU A 147 -0.39 -7.87 12.50
N LYS A 148 -0.23 -6.68 11.91
CA LYS A 148 1.02 -5.89 11.97
C LYS A 148 1.15 -5.01 13.22
N ASN A 149 0.37 -5.28 14.26
CA ASN A 149 0.52 -4.68 15.59
C ASN A 149 0.55 -3.14 15.54
N LEU A 150 -0.47 -2.56 14.90
CA LEU A 150 -0.87 -1.19 15.19
C LEU A 150 -0.91 -1.04 16.73
N PRO A 151 -0.31 0.00 17.30
CA PRO A 151 -0.51 0.29 18.71
C PRO A 151 -1.97 0.71 18.88
N TYR A 152 -2.86 -0.28 19.07
CA TYR A 152 -4.23 -0.02 19.41
C TYR A 152 -4.26 0.46 20.84
N ASP A 153 -4.74 1.67 21.01
CA ASP A 153 -5.31 2.07 22.29
C ASP A 153 -6.54 1.15 22.52
N CYS A 154 -6.56 0.45 23.65
CA CYS A 154 -7.37 -0.76 23.88
C CYS A 154 -8.88 -0.56 23.61
N ALA A 155 -9.36 0.67 23.75
CA ALA A 155 -10.74 1.07 23.47
C ALA A 155 -11.13 0.97 21.98
N TYR A 156 -10.19 1.13 21.05
CA TYR A 156 -10.49 1.15 19.61
C TYR A 156 -10.50 -0.24 18.97
N LEU A 157 -9.75 -1.18 19.54
CA LEU A 157 -9.77 -2.58 19.10
C LEU A 157 -11.20 -3.14 19.19
N SER A 158 -11.91 -2.83 20.29
CA SER A 158 -13.31 -3.24 20.48
C SER A 158 -14.23 -2.66 19.39
N TRP A 159 -14.07 -1.40 19.01
CA TRP A 159 -14.86 -0.79 17.95
C TRP A 159 -14.59 -1.40 16.57
N ILE A 160 -13.33 -1.65 16.24
CA ILE A 160 -12.96 -2.32 14.98
C ILE A 160 -13.52 -3.74 14.95
N LEU A 161 -13.43 -4.48 16.06
CA LEU A 161 -14.00 -5.81 16.19
C LEU A 161 -15.52 -5.81 16.07
N ILE A 162 -16.21 -4.83 16.67
CA ILE A 162 -17.67 -4.65 16.53
C ILE A 162 -18.03 -4.39 15.07
N ILE A 163 -17.30 -3.53 14.37
CA ILE A 163 -17.56 -3.19 12.97
C ILE A 163 -17.35 -4.43 12.07
N ILE A 164 -16.26 -5.17 12.29
CA ILE A 164 -16.01 -6.43 11.58
C ILE A 164 -17.13 -7.43 11.87
N TYR A 165 -17.51 -7.60 13.15
CA TYR A 165 -18.57 -8.52 13.57
C TYR A 165 -19.95 -8.17 12.99
N LEU A 166 -20.35 -6.90 13.03
CA LEU A 166 -21.59 -6.40 12.41
C LEU A 166 -21.60 -6.64 10.90
N PHE A 167 -20.45 -6.47 10.25
CA PHE A 167 -20.31 -6.76 8.83
C PHE A 167 -20.44 -8.26 8.51
N PHE A 168 -19.87 -9.14 9.34
CA PHE A 168 -20.07 -10.58 9.20
C PHE A 168 -21.53 -10.99 9.47
N LEU A 169 -22.20 -10.37 10.44
CA LEU A 169 -23.63 -10.59 10.73
C LEU A 169 -24.53 -10.21 9.55
N ASP A 170 -24.32 -9.05 8.93
CA ASP A 170 -25.14 -8.60 7.80
C ASP A 170 -25.01 -9.55 6.59
N ASN A 171 -23.79 -10.04 6.30
CA ASN A 171 -23.60 -11.04 5.26
C ASN A 171 -24.18 -12.41 5.62
N PHE A 172 -24.07 -12.83 6.88
CA PHE A 172 -24.67 -14.07 7.34
C PHE A 172 -26.19 -14.03 7.17
N PHE A 173 -26.84 -12.94 7.56
CA PHE A 173 -28.28 -12.76 7.36
C PHE A 173 -28.65 -12.71 5.88
N ARG A 174 -27.93 -11.97 5.03
CA ARG A 174 -28.17 -11.96 3.57
C ARG A 174 -28.05 -13.35 2.94
N CYS A 175 -27.06 -14.14 3.34
CA CYS A 175 -26.92 -15.53 2.87
C CYS A 175 -28.03 -16.45 3.42
N ALA A 176 -28.42 -16.30 4.68
CA ALA A 176 -29.47 -17.11 5.30
C ALA A 176 -30.87 -16.82 4.72
N PHE A 177 -31.15 -15.57 4.35
CA PHE A 177 -32.41 -15.21 3.69
C PHE A 177 -32.40 -15.53 2.19
N SER A 178 -31.26 -15.44 1.51
CA SER A 178 -31.13 -15.89 0.11
C SER A 178 -31.34 -17.39 -0.07
N THR A 179 -30.99 -18.22 0.91
CA THR A 179 -31.29 -19.67 0.87
C THR A 179 -32.71 -20.00 1.31
N ALA A 180 -33.34 -19.12 2.09
CA ALA A 180 -34.76 -19.23 2.44
C ALA A 180 -35.69 -18.97 1.24
N ASP A 181 -35.36 -18.02 0.35
CA ASP A 181 -36.16 -17.80 -0.88
C ASP A 181 -36.11 -18.99 -1.86
N VAL A 182 -35.02 -19.77 -1.86
CA VAL A 182 -34.92 -20.99 -2.70
C VAL A 182 -35.72 -22.15 -2.11
N THR A 183 -35.85 -22.25 -0.80
CA THR A 183 -36.65 -23.32 -0.16
C THR A 183 -38.15 -23.02 -0.15
N VAL A 184 -38.58 -21.76 -0.18
CA VAL A 184 -40.01 -21.43 -0.34
C VAL A 184 -40.48 -21.61 -1.81
N GLY A 185 -39.58 -21.45 -2.79
CA GLY A 185 -39.87 -21.73 -4.20
C GLY A 185 -39.93 -23.22 -4.59
N ALA A 186 -39.40 -24.13 -3.76
CA ALA A 186 -39.36 -25.57 -4.05
C ALA A 186 -40.49 -26.38 -3.38
N VAL A 187 -41.37 -25.74 -2.60
CA VAL A 187 -42.50 -26.39 -1.90
C VAL A 187 -43.86 -26.02 -2.54
N VAL A 188 -43.84 -25.25 -3.62
CA VAL A 188 -45.03 -24.97 -4.46
C VAL A 188 -44.69 -25.32 -5.91
N GLY A 189 -44.65 -26.62 -6.20
CA GLY A 189 -44.49 -27.20 -7.54
C GLY A 189 -45.06 -28.60 -7.57
#